data_AF-A0A6L5F6D9-F1
#
_entry.id   AF-A0A6L5F6D9-F1
#
_cell.length_a   1.000
_cell.length_b   1.000
_cell.length_c   1.000
_cell.angle_alpha   90.00
_cell.angle_beta   90.00
_cell.angle_gamma   90.00
#
_symmetry.space_group_name_H-M   'P 1'
#
loop_
_entity.id
_entity.type
_entity.pdbx_description
1 polymer ?
#
loop_
_entity_poly.entity_id
_entity_poly.type
_entity_poly.pdbx_seq_one_letter_code
_entity_poly.pdbx_strand_id
1 'polypeptide(L)'
;MTDLSQPEIDHLLVLEKRFVEPDPVELPGPGETIIRDLESLDATESFVLDIDRSAIRLTKQKIQGRARRVYPLLRLCIGDTRRHRNPDGKVVVGSHLHIRNEPWGDRHAIPVPDAFTDVNSLDKALSDFLNYFNVVGRYTIEPTLFFVQDGF
;
A
#
# COMPACT_ATOMS: atom_id res chain seq x y z
N MET A 1 13.75 9.02 -19.25
CA MET A 1 12.43 8.99 -18.60
C MET A 1 12.52 10.00 -17.46
N THR A 2 11.79 11.10 -17.56
CA THR A 2 11.75 12.13 -16.50
C THR A 2 11.01 11.54 -15.30
N ASP A 3 11.45 11.84 -14.08
CA ASP A 3 10.70 11.48 -12.87
C ASP A 3 9.39 12.29 -12.82
N LEU A 4 8.44 11.88 -11.96
CA LEU A 4 7.20 12.64 -11.75
C LEU A 4 7.49 13.97 -11.04
N SER A 5 6.92 15.05 -11.56
CA SER A 5 6.95 16.35 -10.89
C SER A 5 6.02 16.37 -9.67
N GLN A 6 6.27 17.27 -8.71
CA GLN A 6 5.45 17.40 -7.50
C GLN A 6 3.96 17.65 -7.84
N PRO A 7 3.60 18.53 -8.80
CA PRO A 7 2.21 18.68 -9.20
C PRO A 7 1.58 17.39 -9.77
N GLU A 8 2.33 16.58 -10.52
CA GLU A 8 1.84 15.28 -10.99
C GLU A 8 1.65 14.30 -9.82
N ILE A 9 2.58 14.28 -8.86
CA ILE A 9 2.48 13.45 -7.66
C ILE A 9 1.23 13.83 -6.86
N ASP A 10 1.05 15.13 -6.60
CA ASP A 10 -0.10 15.65 -5.86
C ASP A 10 -1.41 15.29 -6.56
N HIS A 11 -1.47 15.47 -7.88
CA HIS A 11 -2.62 15.09 -8.69
C HIS A 11 -2.94 13.58 -8.58
N LEU A 12 -1.94 12.71 -8.79
CA LEU A 12 -2.12 11.26 -8.76
C LEU A 12 -2.51 10.73 -7.36
N LEU A 13 -2.03 11.38 -6.29
CA LEU A 13 -2.39 11.03 -4.92
C LEU A 13 -3.88 11.31 -4.65
N VAL A 14 -4.40 12.46 -5.09
CA VAL A 14 -5.79 12.88 -4.81
C VAL A 14 -6.82 12.34 -5.80
N LEU A 15 -6.42 11.81 -6.95
CA LEU A 15 -7.36 11.20 -7.91
C LEU A 15 -8.17 10.09 -7.24
N GLU A 16 -9.48 10.09 -7.46
CA GLU A 16 -10.35 8.98 -7.08
C GLU A 16 -10.02 7.77 -7.95
N LYS A 17 -9.88 6.61 -7.31
CA LYS A 17 -9.47 5.36 -7.93
C LYS A 17 -10.54 4.30 -7.70
N ARG A 18 -10.71 3.37 -8.63
CA ARG A 18 -11.53 2.17 -8.45
C ARG A 18 -10.71 0.94 -8.79
N PHE A 19 -11.12 -0.21 -8.26
CA PHE A 19 -10.63 -1.48 -8.76
C PHE A 19 -11.09 -1.70 -10.20
N VAL A 20 -10.19 -2.22 -11.04
CA VAL A 20 -10.52 -2.64 -12.40
C VAL A 20 -11.40 -3.89 -12.34
N GLU A 21 -10.96 -4.89 -11.58
CA GLU A 21 -11.74 -6.11 -11.32
C GLU A 21 -12.56 -5.94 -10.03
N PRO A 22 -13.86 -6.27 -10.01
CA PRO A 22 -14.72 -6.06 -8.84
C PRO A 22 -14.60 -7.17 -7.78
N ASP A 23 -13.83 -8.23 -8.06
CA ASP A 23 -13.70 -9.37 -7.15
C ASP A 23 -13.08 -8.96 -5.80
N PRO A 24 -13.39 -9.69 -4.71
CA PRO A 24 -12.82 -9.41 -3.40
C PRO A 24 -11.30 -9.35 -3.42
N VAL A 25 -10.73 -8.49 -2.58
CA VAL A 25 -9.29 -8.42 -2.39
C VAL A 25 -8.90 -9.46 -1.35
N GLU A 26 -8.24 -10.52 -1.80
CA GLU A 26 -7.76 -11.56 -0.91
C GLU A 26 -6.55 -11.07 -0.09
N LEU A 27 -6.60 -11.41 1.20
CA LEU A 27 -5.47 -11.73 2.05
C LEU A 27 -4.22 -12.31 1.37
N PRO A 28 -3.00 -11.74 1.37
CA PRO A 28 -1.81 -12.58 1.15
C PRO A 28 -1.59 -13.52 2.34
N GLY A 29 -1.27 -14.77 2.03
CA GLY A 29 -0.67 -15.72 2.95
C GLY A 29 0.79 -15.42 3.29
N PRO A 30 1.39 -16.15 4.25
CA PRO A 30 2.82 -16.00 4.56
C PRO A 30 3.72 -16.21 3.33
N GLY A 31 4.50 -15.20 2.95
CA GLY A 31 5.39 -15.25 1.80
C GLY A 31 4.73 -14.86 0.47
N GLU A 32 3.44 -14.55 0.49
CA GLU A 32 2.68 -14.22 -0.71
C GLU A 32 2.57 -12.71 -0.93
N THR A 33 2.32 -12.38 -2.19
CA THR A 33 2.02 -11.04 -2.65
C THR A 33 0.74 -11.08 -3.47
N ILE A 34 -0.23 -10.25 -3.12
CA ILE A 34 -1.43 -10.01 -3.93
C ILE A 34 -1.25 -8.69 -4.66
N ILE A 35 -1.54 -8.69 -5.96
CA ILE A 35 -1.44 -7.51 -6.83
C ILE A 35 -2.82 -7.26 -7.44
N ARG A 36 -3.29 -6.02 -7.36
CA ARG A 36 -4.56 -5.59 -7.94
C ARG A 36 -4.38 -4.34 -8.79
N ASP A 37 -5.00 -4.36 -9.96
CA ASP A 37 -5.04 -3.21 -10.85
C ASP A 37 -6.17 -2.26 -10.42
N LEU A 38 -5.85 -0.98 -10.39
CA LEU A 38 -6.72 0.14 -10.09
C LEU A 38 -6.65 1.14 -11.25
N GLU A 39 -7.69 1.96 -11.42
CA GLU A 39 -7.71 3.03 -12.42
C GLU A 39 -8.43 4.27 -11.88
N SER A 40 -8.13 5.44 -12.45
CA SER A 40 -8.93 6.65 -12.21
C SER A 40 -10.37 6.44 -12.70
N LEU A 41 -11.31 7.23 -12.17
CA LEU A 41 -12.73 7.06 -12.55
C LEU A 41 -13.01 7.31 -14.03
N ASP A 42 -12.23 8.16 -14.68
CA ASP A 42 -12.28 8.44 -16.12
C ASP A 42 -11.40 7.48 -16.95
N ALA A 43 -10.76 6.49 -16.31
CA ALA A 43 -9.87 5.50 -16.91
C ALA A 43 -8.66 6.08 -17.68
N THR A 44 -8.22 7.29 -17.34
CA THR A 44 -7.06 7.95 -17.96
C THR A 44 -5.74 7.64 -17.27
N GLU A 45 -5.77 7.35 -15.97
CA GLU A 45 -4.59 6.98 -15.17
C GLU A 45 -4.73 5.56 -14.61
N SER A 46 -3.63 4.82 -14.65
CA SER A 46 -3.54 3.45 -14.14
C SER A 46 -2.72 3.38 -12.86
N PHE A 47 -3.16 2.54 -11.93
CA PHE A 47 -2.52 2.32 -10.65
C PHE A 47 -2.43 0.83 -10.34
N VAL A 48 -1.51 0.48 -9.43
CA VAL A 48 -1.33 -0.88 -8.96
C VAL A 48 -1.27 -0.87 -7.43
N LEU A 49 -2.01 -1.78 -6.82
CA LEU A 49 -1.97 -2.07 -5.39
C LEU A 49 -1.18 -3.37 -5.17
N ASP A 50 -0.11 -3.30 -4.39
CA ASP A 50 0.66 -4.46 -3.94
C ASP A 50 0.41 -4.70 -2.44
N ILE A 51 0.12 -5.93 -2.04
CA ILE A 51 -0.08 -6.35 -0.65
C ILE A 51 0.85 -7.52 -0.39
N ASP A 52 1.90 -7.30 0.40
CA ASP A 52 2.94 -8.30 0.68
C ASP A 52 2.94 -8.71 2.15
N ARG A 53 3.03 -10.02 2.39
CA ARG A 53 3.17 -10.58 3.74
C ARG A 53 4.43 -11.41 3.87
N SER A 54 5.30 -11.05 4.81
CA SER A 54 6.55 -11.78 5.04
C SER A 54 6.28 -13.21 5.51
N ALA A 55 7.05 -14.18 5.01
CA ALA A 55 7.03 -15.57 5.50
C ALA A 55 7.76 -15.74 6.84
N ILE A 56 8.85 -14.99 7.06
CA ILE A 56 9.77 -15.20 8.19
C ILE A 56 9.30 -14.47 9.44
N ARG A 57 8.79 -13.25 9.27
CA ARG A 57 8.31 -12.43 10.38
C ARG A 57 6.95 -11.88 10.01
N LEU A 58 5.89 -12.60 10.40
CA LEU A 58 4.51 -12.32 10.00
C LEU A 58 4.02 -10.92 10.42
N THR A 59 4.67 -10.30 11.41
CA THR A 59 4.42 -8.90 11.81
C THR A 59 4.98 -7.87 10.84
N LYS A 60 5.80 -8.28 9.86
CA LYS A 60 6.31 -7.44 8.79
C LYS A 60 5.49 -7.64 7.53
N GLN A 61 4.75 -6.60 7.16
CA GLN A 61 3.91 -6.56 5.97
C GLN A 61 4.15 -5.25 5.22
N LYS A 62 3.71 -5.17 3.97
CA LYS A 62 3.83 -3.96 3.14
C LYS A 62 2.58 -3.83 2.29
N ILE A 63 1.99 -2.64 2.27
CA ILE A 63 0.94 -2.28 1.32
C ILE A 63 1.48 -1.11 0.49
N GLN A 64 1.36 -1.16 -0.83
CA GLN A 64 1.94 -0.17 -1.73
C GLN A 64 0.98 0.20 -2.85
N GLY A 65 0.81 1.50 -3.09
CA GLY A 65 0.09 2.06 -4.23
C GLY A 65 1.09 2.67 -5.21
N ARG A 66 1.04 2.24 -6.47
CA ARG A 66 1.90 2.72 -7.56
C ARG A 66 1.08 3.37 -8.66
N ALA A 67 1.57 4.45 -9.25
CA ALA A 67 1.03 4.99 -10.51
C ALA A 67 1.83 4.49 -11.71
N ARG A 68 1.14 4.34 -12.84
CA ARG A 68 1.71 3.97 -14.15
C ARG A 68 2.62 2.75 -14.05
N ARG A 69 2.28 1.82 -13.16
CA ARG A 69 3.02 0.61 -12.77
C ARG A 69 4.43 0.81 -12.20
N VAL A 70 5.08 1.98 -12.31
CA VAL A 70 6.51 2.11 -11.95
C VAL A 70 6.78 3.10 -10.84
N TYR A 71 5.84 3.96 -10.48
CA TYR A 71 6.06 5.03 -9.50
C TYR A 71 5.33 4.73 -8.18
N PRO A 72 6.02 4.23 -7.13
CA PRO A 72 5.43 4.15 -5.79
C PRO A 72 5.02 5.54 -5.33
N LEU A 73 3.73 5.71 -5.04
CA LEU A 73 3.14 6.95 -4.53
C LEU A 73 3.00 6.89 -3.01
N LEU A 74 2.47 5.77 -2.50
CA LEU A 74 2.34 5.49 -1.08
C LEU A 74 2.84 4.09 -0.78
N ARG A 75 3.51 3.92 0.37
CA ARG A 75 3.90 2.59 0.87
C ARG A 75 3.82 2.53 2.38
N LEU A 76 2.88 1.76 2.89
CA LEU A 76 2.80 1.43 4.31
C LEU A 76 3.74 0.28 4.61
N CYS A 77 4.76 0.53 5.43
CA CYS A 77 5.65 -0.49 5.98
C CYS A 77 5.16 -0.84 7.38
N ILE A 78 4.69 -2.07 7.58
CA ILE A 78 4.19 -2.54 8.88
C ILE A 78 5.29 -3.33 9.60
N GLY A 79 5.42 -3.11 10.91
CA GLY A 79 6.24 -3.89 11.83
C GLY A 79 6.99 -3.05 12.87
N ASP A 80 6.94 -3.48 14.13
CA ASP A 80 7.59 -2.89 15.31
C ASP A 80 9.10 -2.61 15.18
N THR A 81 9.84 -3.51 14.53
CA THR A 81 11.30 -3.43 14.38
C THR A 81 11.76 -2.70 13.13
N ARG A 82 10.83 -2.12 12.37
CA ARG A 82 11.17 -1.31 11.21
C ARG A 82 11.89 -0.04 11.67
N ARG A 83 12.87 0.40 10.88
CA ARG A 83 13.57 1.66 11.09
C ARG A 83 13.91 2.24 9.72
N HIS A 84 13.50 3.47 9.49
CA HIS A 84 13.74 4.20 8.25
C HIS A 84 14.47 5.51 8.54
N ARG A 85 15.48 5.86 7.74
CA ARG A 85 16.17 7.14 7.82
C ARG A 85 15.78 7.98 6.61
N ASN A 86 15.14 9.12 6.88
CA ASN A 86 14.75 10.07 5.86
C ASN A 86 15.97 10.78 5.25
N PRO A 87 15.82 11.35 4.04
CA PRO A 87 16.86 12.14 3.38
C PRO A 87 17.34 13.34 4.19
N ASP A 88 16.48 13.94 5.03
CA ASP A 88 16.82 15.02 5.97
C ASP A 88 17.58 14.52 7.22
N GLY A 89 17.83 13.21 7.30
CA GLY A 89 18.54 12.55 8.39
C GLY A 89 17.66 12.11 9.55
N LYS A 90 16.39 12.52 9.62
CA LYS A 90 15.46 12.10 10.68
C LYS A 90 15.16 10.60 10.58
N VAL A 91 14.86 9.96 11.70
CA VAL A 91 14.59 8.53 11.78
C VAL A 91 13.17 8.29 12.21
N VAL A 92 12.46 7.42 11.49
CA VAL A 92 11.15 6.89 11.85
C VAL A 92 11.32 5.43 12.29
N VAL A 93 10.73 5.07 13.43
CA VAL A 93 10.82 3.74 14.03
C VAL A 93 9.43 3.12 14.11
N GLY A 94 9.36 1.79 13.95
CA GLY A 94 8.11 1.05 13.87
C GLY A 94 7.45 1.21 12.51
N SER A 95 6.16 0.87 12.46
CA SER A 95 5.36 1.03 11.25
C SER A 95 5.40 2.49 10.77
N HIS A 96 5.46 2.71 9.46
CA HIS A 96 5.57 4.04 8.86
C HIS A 96 5.04 4.06 7.43
N LEU A 97 4.66 5.25 6.97
CA LEU A 97 4.13 5.48 5.63
C LEU A 97 5.15 6.26 4.80
N HIS A 98 5.57 5.71 3.67
CA HIS A 98 6.28 6.46 2.65
C HIS A 98 5.30 7.23 1.79
N ILE A 99 5.65 8.48 1.49
CA ILE A 99 4.87 9.34 0.58
C ILE A 99 5.85 9.85 -0.46
N ARG A 100 5.52 9.64 -1.73
CA ARG A 100 6.33 10.15 -2.83
C ARG A 100 6.34 11.68 -2.80
N ASN A 101 7.51 12.28 -2.99
CA ASN A 101 7.66 13.71 -3.18
C ASN A 101 8.92 14.02 -4.00
N GLU A 102 8.99 15.21 -4.55
CA GLU A 102 10.23 15.75 -5.09
C GLU A 102 11.06 16.43 -3.98
N PRO A 103 12.40 16.32 -4.03
CA PRO A 103 13.21 15.58 -4.99
C PRO A 103 13.53 14.13 -4.54
N TRP A 104 12.82 13.61 -3.54
CA TRP A 104 13.26 12.41 -2.83
C TRP A 104 12.67 11.09 -3.35
N GLY A 105 11.68 11.14 -4.25
CA GLY A 105 10.96 9.96 -4.69
C GLY A 105 10.20 9.33 -3.52
N ASP A 106 10.26 8.01 -3.37
CA ASP A 106 9.60 7.25 -2.30
C ASP A 106 10.44 7.18 -0.99
N ARG A 107 11.51 7.98 -0.88
CA ARG A 107 12.46 7.88 0.24
C ARG A 107 12.04 8.64 1.50
N HIS A 108 11.03 9.52 1.41
CA HIS A 108 10.51 10.20 2.59
C HIS A 108 9.42 9.36 3.25
N ALA A 109 9.50 9.18 4.56
CA ALA A 109 8.48 8.51 5.36
C ALA A 109 8.11 9.32 6.60
N ILE A 110 6.86 9.13 7.01
CA ILE A 110 6.29 9.69 8.23
C ILE A 110 5.83 8.56 9.16
N PRO A 111 5.67 8.81 10.48
CA PRO A 111 4.91 7.92 11.33
C PRO A 111 3.55 7.59 10.72
N VAL A 112 2.98 6.43 11.05
CA VAL A 112 1.64 6.06 10.61
C VAL A 112 0.65 7.19 10.97
N PRO A 113 -0.09 7.75 10.01
CA PRO A 113 -1.12 8.76 10.28
C PRO A 113 -2.25 8.24 11.15
N ASP A 114 -2.93 9.12 11.89
CA ASP A 114 -4.08 8.78 12.73
C ASP A 114 -5.27 8.17 11.96
N ALA A 115 -5.29 8.36 10.64
CA ALA A 115 -6.27 7.73 9.74
C ALA A 115 -6.16 6.19 9.71
N PHE A 116 -5.04 5.61 10.15
CA PHE A 116 -4.86 4.16 10.25
C PHE A 116 -5.19 3.70 11.67
N THR A 117 -6.32 3.04 11.81
CA THR A 117 -6.93 2.68 13.09
C THR A 117 -6.24 1.50 13.77
N ASP A 118 -5.75 0.52 12.99
CA ASP A 118 -5.03 -0.65 13.48
C ASP A 118 -4.14 -1.26 12.39
N VAL A 119 -2.86 -0.88 12.38
CA VAL A 119 -1.88 -1.39 11.40
C VAL A 119 -1.40 -2.82 11.68
N ASN A 120 -1.77 -3.44 12.81
CA ASN A 120 -1.38 -4.83 13.11
C ASN A 120 -2.41 -5.84 12.58
N SER A 121 -3.61 -5.38 12.28
CA SER A 121 -4.67 -6.11 11.56
C SER A 121 -4.53 -5.80 10.06
N LEU A 122 -4.11 -6.77 9.26
CA LEU A 122 -3.81 -6.54 7.84
C LEU A 122 -5.05 -6.10 7.05
N ASP A 123 -6.21 -6.65 7.39
CA ASP A 123 -7.52 -6.27 6.85
C ASP A 123 -7.86 -4.79 7.12
N LYS A 124 -7.72 -4.34 8.37
CA LYS A 124 -7.94 -2.93 8.73
C LYS A 124 -6.89 -2.02 8.11
N ALA A 125 -5.62 -2.41 8.16
CA ALA A 125 -4.53 -1.67 7.55
C ALA A 125 -4.75 -1.49 6.04
N LEU A 126 -5.24 -2.52 5.35
CA LEU A 126 -5.61 -2.46 3.93
C LEU A 126 -6.80 -1.54 3.71
N SER A 127 -7.87 -1.68 4.49
CA SER A 127 -9.03 -0.81 4.39
C SER A 127 -8.65 0.67 4.57
N ASP A 128 -7.88 0.99 5.60
CA ASP A 128 -7.43 2.35 5.89
C ASP A 128 -6.46 2.87 4.81
N PHE A 129 -5.60 1.99 4.28
CA PHE A 129 -4.72 2.34 3.16
C PHE A 129 -5.51 2.68 1.89
N LEU A 130 -6.53 1.89 1.54
CA LEU A 130 -7.36 2.12 0.36
C LEU A 130 -8.10 3.47 0.48
N ASN A 131 -8.66 3.76 1.65
CA ASN A 131 -9.26 5.07 1.94
C ASN A 131 -8.23 6.20 1.81
N TYR A 132 -7.05 6.04 2.41
CA TYR A 132 -5.99 7.05 2.36
C TYR A 132 -5.44 7.26 0.94
N PHE A 133 -5.44 6.22 0.10
CA PHE A 133 -5.03 6.28 -1.31
C PHE A 133 -6.17 6.70 -2.26
N ASN A 134 -7.29 7.16 -1.70
CA ASN A 134 -8.49 7.62 -2.39
C ASN A 134 -9.10 6.57 -3.34
N VAL A 135 -9.13 5.31 -2.91
CA VAL A 135 -9.88 4.25 -3.58
C VAL A 135 -11.34 4.33 -3.12
N VAL A 136 -12.25 4.49 -4.08
CA VAL A 136 -13.69 4.68 -3.86
C VAL A 136 -14.48 3.52 -4.45
N GLY A 137 -15.78 3.49 -4.14
CA GLY A 137 -16.69 2.43 -4.58
C GLY A 137 -16.81 1.30 -3.56
N ARG A 138 -17.46 0.21 -3.96
CA ARG A 138 -17.65 -0.97 -3.10
C ARG A 138 -16.57 -2.00 -3.41
N TYR A 139 -15.90 -2.48 -2.38
CA TYR A 139 -14.99 -3.61 -2.41
C TYR A 139 -15.14 -4.40 -1.12
N THR A 140 -14.77 -5.67 -1.16
CA THR A 140 -14.71 -6.55 0.01
C THR A 140 -13.29 -7.04 0.19
N ILE A 141 -12.85 -7.17 1.44
CA ILE A 141 -11.57 -7.78 1.79
C ILE A 141 -11.88 -9.14 2.39
N GLU A 142 -11.31 -10.19 1.83
CA GLU A 142 -11.53 -11.56 2.29
C GLU A 142 -10.25 -12.12 2.90
N PRO A 143 -10.32 -12.79 4.07
CA PRO A 143 -9.17 -13.49 4.61
C PRO A 143 -8.77 -14.64 3.67
N THR A 144 -7.47 -14.91 3.55
CA THR A 144 -6.99 -16.10 2.83
C THR A 144 -7.57 -17.34 3.49
N LEU A 145 -8.36 -18.12 2.76
CA LEU A 145 -8.82 -19.44 3.20
C LEU A 145 -7.69 -20.44 3.00
N PHE A 146 -6.93 -20.72 4.07
CA PHE A 146 -6.07 -21.91 4.07
C PHE A 146 -6.95 -23.14 4.27
N PHE A 147 -7.19 -23.89 3.20
CA PHE A 147 -7.49 -25.30 3.37
C PHE A 147 -6.20 -25.96 3.85
N VAL A 148 -6.11 -26.25 5.14
CA VAL A 148 -5.16 -27.25 5.63
C VAL A 148 -5.60 -28.55 4.96
N GLN A 149 -4.87 -29.00 3.94
CA GLN A 149 -4.93 -30.41 3.57
C GLN A 149 -4.21 -31.17 4.70
N ASP A 150 -4.97 -31.49 5.74
CA ASP A 150 -4.60 -32.61 6.61
C ASP A 150 -4.77 -33.89 5.78
N GLY A 151 -3.66 -34.55 5.46
CA GLY A 151 -3.63 -35.91 4.87
C GLY A 151 -2.47 -36.07 3.89
N PHE A 152 -1.52 -36.99 4.07
CA PHE A 152 -1.43 -38.22 4.88
C PHE A 152 -0.01 -38.45 5.37
#